data_AF-A0A2G9RNN6-F1
#
_entry.id   AF-A0A2G9RNN6-F1
#
_cell.length_a   1.000
_cell.length_b   1.000
_cell.length_c   1.000
_cell.angle_alpha   90.00
_cell.angle_beta   90.00
_cell.angle_gamma   90.00
#
_symmetry.space_group_name_H-M   'P 1'
#
loop_
_entity.id
_entity.type
_entity.pdbx_description
1 polymer ?
#
loop_
_entity_poly.entity_id
_entity_poly.type
_entity_poly.pdbx_seq_one_letter_code
_entity_poly.pdbx_strand_id
1 'polypeptide(L)'
;MSYFVESSNDLQSVVSSTRPSSKKHFHEELALQMVVSTNMVRENVFKYAWFFFELLVKSMAQYIHNVDKQEVPRRNRFSNRFKDDISTIVNVVTSEIGALLNKPQKEVEQAEKMNISLAFFLYDLLSLMDRGFVFNLVKHYCNQLTAKLNSFPTLSSMRLEFLRILCSHEHYLNLNLFFVTSSSTPASPCPSISSENSSSCSSFQDQRIASMFELSSEYKQKHFLTGLLFTELEAVLDQEAEGTDTLGRHENY
;
A
#
# COMPACT_ATOMS: atom_id res chain seq x y z
N MET A 1 -35.62 14.57 -58.59
CA MET A 1 -35.63 13.53 -59.63
C MET A 1 -34.23 12.97 -59.75
N SER A 2 -34.09 11.66 -59.49
CA SER A 2 -33.05 10.74 -59.99
C SER A 2 -31.61 10.99 -59.46
N TYR A 3 -30.79 9.99 -59.12
CA TYR A 3 -30.65 8.64 -59.66
C TYR A 3 -30.12 7.65 -58.62
N PHE A 4 -30.63 6.41 -58.70
CA PHE A 4 -29.96 5.19 -58.28
C PHE A 4 -28.92 4.83 -59.36
N VAL A 5 -27.69 4.46 -58.96
CA VAL A 5 -26.76 3.69 -59.80
C VAL A 5 -26.11 2.61 -58.93
N GLU A 6 -25.90 1.48 -59.60
CA GLU A 6 -25.82 0.10 -59.17
C GLU A 6 -24.40 -0.37 -58.79
N SER A 7 -24.38 -1.50 -58.09
CA SER A 7 -23.22 -2.25 -57.63
C SER A 7 -22.14 -2.52 -58.69
N SER A 8 -20.89 -2.55 -58.25
CA SER A 8 -19.83 -3.35 -58.85
C SER A 8 -19.20 -4.22 -57.77
N ASN A 9 -19.60 -5.49 -57.75
CA ASN A 9 -18.77 -6.56 -57.20
C ASN A 9 -17.75 -6.90 -58.27
N ASP A 10 -16.46 -6.81 -57.95
CA ASP A 10 -15.52 -7.86 -58.33
C ASP A 10 -14.15 -7.70 -57.65
N LEU A 11 -13.60 -8.88 -57.33
CA LEU A 11 -12.22 -9.19 -56.96
C LEU A 11 -11.75 -9.06 -55.49
N GLN A 12 -11.75 -10.23 -54.86
CA GLN A 12 -10.57 -10.89 -54.28
C GLN A 12 -10.04 -10.37 -52.93
N SER A 13 -10.39 -11.12 -51.89
CA SER A 13 -9.43 -11.82 -51.03
C SER A 13 -8.07 -11.13 -50.82
N VAL A 14 -8.04 -10.23 -49.85
CA VAL A 14 -6.91 -10.17 -48.93
C VAL A 14 -7.52 -10.31 -47.54
N VAL A 15 -7.45 -11.53 -47.00
CA VAL A 15 -7.50 -11.76 -45.56
C VAL A 15 -6.28 -11.05 -44.99
N SER A 16 -6.38 -9.74 -44.80
CA SER A 16 -5.55 -9.07 -43.82
C SER A 16 -6.05 -9.63 -42.50
N SER A 17 -5.19 -10.45 -41.89
CA SER A 17 -5.28 -10.78 -40.48
C SER A 17 -5.44 -9.45 -39.75
N THR A 18 -6.69 -9.08 -39.46
CA THR A 18 -7.02 -8.11 -38.44
C THR A 18 -6.59 -8.78 -37.16
N ARG A 19 -5.30 -8.59 -36.84
CA ARG A 19 -4.75 -8.76 -35.51
C ARG A 19 -5.82 -8.20 -34.57
N PRO A 20 -6.37 -9.00 -33.62
CA PRO A 20 -7.43 -8.49 -32.78
C PRO A 20 -6.90 -7.20 -32.17
N SER A 21 -7.57 -6.08 -32.48
CA SER A 21 -7.27 -4.81 -31.85
C SER A 21 -7.67 -5.01 -30.39
N SER A 22 -6.75 -5.53 -29.60
CA SER A 22 -6.89 -5.62 -28.15
C SER A 22 -7.20 -4.19 -27.73
N LYS A 23 -8.45 -3.92 -27.35
CA LYS A 23 -8.86 -2.61 -26.86
C LYS A 23 -8.04 -2.37 -25.60
N LYS A 24 -6.91 -1.68 -25.74
CA LYS A 24 -6.04 -1.36 -24.62
C LYS A 24 -6.79 -0.43 -23.69
N HIS A 25 -6.84 -0.77 -22.41
CA HIS A 25 -7.48 0.09 -21.43
C HIS A 25 -6.58 1.28 -21.10
N PHE A 26 -7.17 2.45 -20.90
CA PHE A 26 -6.41 3.68 -20.65
C PHE A 26 -5.49 3.56 -19.42
N HIS A 27 -5.95 2.95 -18.33
CA HIS A 27 -5.12 2.71 -17.14
C HIS A 27 -3.89 1.84 -17.44
N GLU A 28 -4.02 0.82 -18.30
CA GLU A 28 -2.88 -0.04 -18.67
C GLU A 28 -1.84 0.72 -19.49
N GLU A 29 -2.28 1.53 -20.47
CA GLU A 29 -1.36 2.32 -21.28
C GLU A 29 -0.74 3.45 -20.46
N LEU A 30 -1.51 4.11 -19.57
CA LEU A 30 -0.98 5.15 -18.69
C LEU A 30 0.10 4.60 -17.76
N ALA A 31 -0.15 3.47 -17.09
CA ALA A 31 0.84 2.84 -16.22
C ALA A 31 2.07 2.39 -17.01
N LEU A 32 1.87 1.81 -18.20
CA LEU A 32 2.98 1.45 -19.07
C LEU A 32 3.84 2.67 -19.44
N GLN A 33 3.23 3.78 -19.83
CA GLN A 33 3.95 5.01 -20.17
C GLN A 33 4.72 5.58 -18.97
N MET A 34 4.18 5.49 -17.75
CA MET A 34 4.91 5.85 -16.54
C MET A 34 6.13 4.95 -16.33
N VAL A 35 5.99 3.62 -16.53
CA VAL A 35 7.08 2.64 -16.39
C VAL A 35 8.20 2.86 -17.41
N VAL A 36 7.86 3.10 -18.68
CA VAL A 36 8.87 3.26 -19.75
C VAL A 36 9.38 4.69 -19.91
N SER A 37 8.87 5.65 -19.12
CA SER A 37 9.33 7.03 -19.15
C SER A 37 10.81 7.13 -18.73
N THR A 38 11.58 7.97 -19.44
CA THR A 38 13.01 8.15 -19.20
C THR A 38 13.38 9.62 -19.08
N ASN A 39 14.54 9.90 -18.46
CA ASN A 39 15.14 11.23 -18.36
C ASN A 39 14.15 12.29 -17.83
N MET A 40 14.07 13.46 -18.49
CA MET A 40 13.24 14.59 -18.08
C MET A 40 11.74 14.26 -18.03
N VAL A 41 11.26 13.32 -18.86
CA VAL A 41 9.85 12.92 -18.83
C VAL A 41 9.54 12.24 -17.51
N ARG A 42 10.41 11.32 -17.09
CA ARG A 42 10.28 10.60 -15.82
C ARG A 42 10.34 11.56 -14.61
N GLU A 43 11.26 12.52 -14.64
CA GLU A 43 11.35 13.55 -13.59
C GLU A 43 10.05 14.35 -13.47
N ASN A 44 9.45 14.74 -14.60
CA ASN A 44 8.16 15.44 -14.60
C ASN A 44 7.01 14.54 -14.10
N VAL A 45 6.98 13.27 -14.49
CA VAL A 45 5.99 12.31 -13.98
C VAL A 45 6.05 12.22 -12.46
N PHE A 46 7.25 12.17 -11.88
CA PHE A 46 7.43 12.11 -10.42
C PHE A 46 7.18 13.44 -9.72
N LYS A 47 7.59 14.56 -10.33
CA LYS A 47 7.29 15.89 -9.84
C LYS A 47 5.77 16.12 -9.70
N TYR A 48 5.01 15.61 -10.67
CA TYR A 48 3.55 15.70 -10.72
C TYR A 48 2.87 14.36 -10.41
N ALA A 49 3.49 13.51 -9.59
CA ALA A 49 3.00 12.16 -9.31
C ALA A 49 1.54 12.13 -8.82
N TRP A 50 1.14 13.08 -7.99
CA TRP A 50 -0.23 13.22 -7.48
C TRP A 50 -1.27 13.20 -8.62
N PHE A 51 -1.01 13.92 -9.71
CA PHE A 51 -1.92 14.05 -10.84
C PHE A 51 -2.03 12.73 -11.60
N PHE A 52 -0.88 12.11 -11.89
CA PHE A 52 -0.85 10.85 -12.64
C PHE A 52 -1.47 9.69 -11.85
N PHE A 53 -1.24 9.64 -10.54
CA PHE A 53 -1.88 8.67 -9.65
C PHE A 53 -3.39 8.87 -9.59
N GLU A 54 -3.86 10.10 -9.41
CA GLU A 54 -5.30 10.40 -9.41
C GLU A 54 -5.96 10.04 -10.74
N LEU A 55 -5.31 10.37 -11.86
CA LEU A 55 -5.77 10.02 -13.20
C LEU A 55 -5.82 8.50 -13.41
N LEU A 56 -4.80 7.78 -12.93
CA LEU A 56 -4.73 6.32 -13.00
C LEU A 56 -5.85 5.67 -12.18
N VAL A 57 -6.04 6.11 -10.93
CA VAL A 57 -7.13 5.64 -10.04
C VAL A 57 -8.50 5.87 -10.68
N LYS A 58 -8.76 7.08 -11.21
CA LYS A 58 -10.03 7.39 -11.90
C LYS A 58 -10.28 6.48 -13.10
N SER A 59 -9.25 6.22 -13.91
CA SER A 59 -9.38 5.30 -15.04
C SER A 59 -9.59 3.84 -14.63
N MET A 60 -8.92 3.40 -13.56
CA MET A 60 -9.13 2.07 -12.98
C MET A 60 -10.56 1.92 -12.45
N ALA A 61 -11.07 2.92 -11.72
CA ALA A 61 -12.44 2.93 -11.21
C ALA A 61 -13.47 2.90 -12.35
N GLN A 62 -13.26 3.69 -13.41
CA GLN A 62 -14.10 3.67 -14.60
C GLN A 62 -14.09 2.30 -15.29
N TYR A 63 -12.93 1.66 -15.39
CA TYR A 63 -12.83 0.30 -15.93
C TYR A 63 -13.58 -0.72 -15.08
N ILE A 64 -13.39 -0.69 -13.75
CA ILE A 64 -14.11 -1.57 -12.82
C ILE A 64 -15.62 -1.37 -12.99
N HIS A 65 -16.12 -0.13 -13.04
CA HIS A 65 -17.54 0.14 -13.25
C HIS A 65 -18.10 -0.50 -14.53
N ASN A 66 -17.29 -0.55 -15.59
CA ASN A 66 -17.70 -1.17 -16.85
C ASN A 66 -17.67 -2.70 -16.79
N VAL A 67 -16.76 -3.30 -16.02
CA VAL A 67 -16.56 -4.76 -15.91
C VAL A 67 -17.37 -5.38 -14.77
N ASP A 68 -17.75 -4.64 -13.73
CA ASP A 68 -18.57 -5.15 -12.62
C ASP A 68 -19.95 -5.62 -13.07
N LYS A 69 -20.41 -5.18 -14.24
CA LYS A 69 -21.58 -5.75 -14.93
C LYS A 69 -21.43 -7.25 -15.26
N GLN A 70 -20.23 -7.80 -15.11
CA GLN A 70 -19.86 -9.18 -15.43
C GLN A 70 -19.52 -10.02 -14.19
N GLU A 71 -19.76 -9.54 -12.96
CA GLU A 71 -19.54 -10.29 -11.70
C GLU A 71 -18.11 -10.84 -11.53
N VAL A 72 -17.09 -10.13 -12.02
CA VAL A 72 -15.70 -10.58 -11.96
C VAL A 72 -15.13 -10.42 -10.53
N PRO A 73 -14.61 -11.51 -9.90
CA PRO A 73 -14.02 -11.43 -8.57
C PRO A 73 -12.87 -10.41 -8.51
N ARG A 74 -12.77 -9.64 -7.41
CA ARG A 74 -11.79 -8.55 -7.25
C ARG A 74 -10.36 -8.92 -7.64
N ARG A 75 -9.90 -10.10 -7.26
CA ARG A 75 -8.56 -10.64 -7.57
C ARG A 75 -8.24 -10.77 -9.06
N ASN A 76 -9.26 -10.95 -9.90
CA ASN A 76 -9.16 -11.22 -11.33
C ASN A 76 -9.53 -10.00 -12.19
N ARG A 77 -9.85 -8.85 -11.58
CA ARG A 77 -10.27 -7.65 -12.32
C ARG A 77 -9.17 -7.04 -13.18
N PHE A 78 -7.91 -7.18 -12.77
CA PHE A 78 -6.76 -6.61 -13.48
C PHE A 78 -5.81 -7.69 -13.99
N SER A 79 -5.21 -7.44 -15.16
CA SER A 79 -4.22 -8.32 -15.77
C SER A 79 -2.94 -8.41 -14.94
N ASN A 80 -2.24 -9.54 -14.99
CA ASN A 80 -0.96 -9.70 -14.27
C ASN A 80 0.07 -8.67 -14.75
N ARG A 81 0.13 -8.43 -16.07
CA ARG A 81 0.98 -7.40 -16.68
C ARG A 81 0.72 -6.02 -16.06
N PHE A 82 -0.53 -5.62 -15.89
CA PHE A 82 -0.85 -4.34 -15.24
C PHE A 82 -0.43 -4.31 -13.77
N LYS A 83 -0.61 -5.41 -13.02
CA LYS A 83 -0.11 -5.52 -11.64
C LYS A 83 1.41 -5.39 -11.55
N ASP A 84 2.14 -5.93 -12.52
CA ASP A 84 3.60 -5.79 -12.63
C ASP A 84 4.00 -4.34 -12.94
N ASP A 85 3.26 -3.66 -13.82
CA ASP A 85 3.46 -2.24 -14.12
C ASP A 85 3.23 -1.38 -12.85
N ILE A 86 2.16 -1.63 -12.08
CA ILE A 86 1.92 -0.96 -10.78
C ILE A 86 3.05 -1.21 -9.78
N SER A 87 3.51 -2.46 -9.68
CA SER A 87 4.61 -2.82 -8.76
C SER A 87 5.89 -2.08 -9.13
N THR A 88 6.18 -1.99 -10.43
CA THR A 88 7.31 -1.23 -10.96
C THR A 88 7.20 0.25 -10.62
N ILE A 89 6.02 0.86 -10.82
CA ILE A 89 5.79 2.27 -10.49
C ILE A 89 6.07 2.54 -9.00
N VAL A 90 5.50 1.73 -8.10
CA VAL A 90 5.72 1.88 -6.65
C VAL A 90 7.19 1.76 -6.30
N ASN A 91 7.90 0.77 -6.86
CA ASN A 91 9.32 0.55 -6.61
C ASN A 91 10.19 1.72 -7.11
N VAL A 92 9.90 2.26 -8.30
CA VAL A 92 10.69 3.36 -8.86
C VAL A 92 10.42 4.66 -8.10
N VAL A 93 9.16 4.95 -7.75
CA VAL A 93 8.80 6.15 -6.97
C VAL A 93 9.41 6.09 -5.58
N THR A 94 9.36 4.94 -4.90
CA THR A 94 10.00 4.74 -3.59
C THR A 94 11.52 4.92 -3.69
N SER A 95 12.12 4.39 -4.76
CA SER A 95 13.55 4.57 -5.04
C SER A 95 13.92 6.04 -5.22
N GLU A 96 13.08 6.81 -5.91
CA GLU A 96 13.27 8.24 -6.15
C GLU A 96 13.09 9.06 -4.86
N ILE A 97 12.08 8.76 -4.04
CA ILE A 97 11.90 9.37 -2.71
C ILE A 97 13.19 9.21 -1.90
N GLY A 98 13.72 8.00 -1.78
CA GLY A 98 14.98 7.76 -1.07
C GLY A 98 16.18 8.49 -1.66
N ALA A 99 16.22 8.71 -2.99
CA ALA A 99 17.29 9.47 -3.63
C ALA A 99 17.21 10.97 -3.31
N LEU A 100 16.00 11.54 -3.31
CA LEU A 100 15.76 12.96 -3.01
C LEU A 100 16.01 13.32 -1.54
N LEU A 101 15.78 12.39 -0.61
CA LEU A 101 16.02 12.59 0.81
C LEU A 101 17.51 12.71 1.19
N ASN A 102 18.42 12.29 0.30
CA ASN A 102 19.87 12.44 0.49
C ASN A 102 20.41 13.76 -0.11
N LYS A 103 19.54 14.63 -0.60
CA LYS A 103 19.87 15.87 -1.32
C LYS A 103 19.45 17.12 -0.52
N PRO A 104 19.77 18.35 -0.98
CA PRO A 104 19.47 19.59 -0.25
C PRO A 104 17.98 19.79 0.06
N GLN A 105 17.67 20.62 1.06
CA GLN A 105 16.31 20.81 1.63
C GLN A 105 15.17 20.97 0.61
N LYS A 106 15.39 21.68 -0.51
CA LYS A 106 14.37 21.87 -1.56
C LYS A 106 13.93 20.54 -2.20
N GLU A 107 14.82 19.56 -2.29
CA GLU A 107 14.52 18.24 -2.84
C GLU A 107 13.82 17.35 -1.80
N VAL A 108 14.03 17.60 -0.50
CA VAL A 108 13.34 16.93 0.60
C VAL A 108 11.82 17.23 0.57
N GLU A 109 11.42 18.49 0.38
CA GLU A 109 10.00 18.85 0.25
C GLU A 109 9.30 18.13 -0.92
N GLN A 110 10.06 17.90 -2.01
CA GLN A 110 9.54 17.14 -3.15
C GLN A 110 9.39 15.66 -2.79
N ALA A 111 10.34 15.08 -2.05
CA ALA A 111 10.26 13.71 -1.56
C ALA A 111 9.01 13.51 -0.67
N GLU A 112 8.73 14.45 0.23
CA GLU A 112 7.54 14.44 1.10
C GLU A 112 6.24 14.46 0.29
N LYS A 113 6.14 15.35 -0.72
CA LYS A 113 4.98 15.41 -1.62
C LYS A 113 4.78 14.10 -2.38
N MET A 114 5.86 13.51 -2.88
CA MET A 114 5.82 12.21 -3.56
C MET A 114 5.39 11.09 -2.62
N ASN A 115 5.87 11.11 -1.37
CA ASN A 115 5.52 10.14 -0.35
C ASN A 115 4.03 10.17 -0.01
N ILE A 116 3.48 11.36 0.23
CA ILE A 116 2.05 11.57 0.46
C ILE A 116 1.23 11.12 -0.76
N SER A 117 1.67 11.48 -1.97
CA SER A 117 0.99 11.09 -3.21
C SER A 117 0.95 9.58 -3.39
N LEU A 118 2.06 8.89 -3.11
CA LEU A 118 2.14 7.43 -3.17
C LEU A 118 1.26 6.77 -2.10
N ALA A 119 1.20 7.35 -0.90
CA ALA A 119 0.34 6.85 0.17
C ALA A 119 -1.14 6.92 -0.21
N PHE A 120 -1.60 8.05 -0.74
CA PHE A 120 -2.97 8.19 -1.24
C PHE A 120 -3.26 7.28 -2.43
N PHE A 121 -2.28 7.09 -3.32
CA PHE A 121 -2.42 6.13 -4.41
C PHE A 121 -2.67 4.71 -3.87
N LEU A 122 -1.84 4.21 -2.95
CA LEU A 122 -2.04 2.89 -2.36
C LEU A 122 -3.31 2.80 -1.50
N TYR A 123 -3.69 3.90 -0.83
CA TYR A 123 -4.97 4.02 -0.14
C TYR A 123 -6.12 3.72 -1.10
N ASP A 124 -6.17 4.36 -2.26
CA ASP A 124 -7.24 4.13 -3.25
C ASP A 124 -7.19 2.70 -3.81
N LEU A 125 -5.98 2.15 -4.00
CA LEU A 125 -5.82 0.78 -4.47
C LEU A 125 -6.41 -0.27 -3.51
N LEU A 126 -6.50 -0.01 -2.19
CA LEU A 126 -7.15 -0.93 -1.23
C LEU A 126 -8.63 -1.18 -1.57
N SER A 127 -9.27 -0.20 -2.22
CA SER A 127 -10.65 -0.28 -2.68
C SER A 127 -10.78 -0.90 -4.08
N LEU A 128 -9.79 -0.70 -4.95
CA LEU A 128 -9.85 -1.14 -6.35
C LEU A 128 -9.26 -2.54 -6.60
N MET A 129 -8.16 -2.89 -5.92
CA MET A 129 -7.36 -4.09 -6.20
C MET A 129 -7.47 -5.15 -5.09
N ASP A 130 -6.83 -6.29 -5.31
CA ASP A 130 -6.64 -7.30 -4.27
C ASP A 130 -5.84 -6.72 -3.10
N ARG A 131 -6.37 -6.86 -1.88
CA ARG A 131 -5.77 -6.27 -0.67
C ARG A 131 -4.42 -6.90 -0.34
N GLY A 132 -4.26 -8.20 -0.56
CA GLY A 132 -2.99 -8.90 -0.34
C GLY A 132 -1.89 -8.38 -1.27
N PHE A 133 -2.24 -8.12 -2.54
CA PHE A 133 -1.34 -7.44 -3.47
C PHE A 133 -0.94 -6.04 -2.97
N VAL A 134 -1.89 -5.20 -2.55
CA VAL A 134 -1.59 -3.85 -2.06
C VAL A 134 -0.75 -3.87 -0.78
N PHE A 135 -1.04 -4.79 0.15
CA PHE A 135 -0.22 -4.96 1.37
C PHE A 135 1.22 -5.36 1.06
N ASN A 136 1.45 -6.18 0.02
CA ASN A 136 2.81 -6.46 -0.44
C ASN A 136 3.51 -5.20 -0.97
N LEU A 137 2.80 -4.32 -1.69
CA LEU A 137 3.36 -3.03 -2.12
C LEU A 137 3.75 -2.14 -0.93
N VAL A 138 2.89 -2.06 0.10
CA VAL A 138 3.19 -1.33 1.35
C VAL A 138 4.43 -1.90 2.03
N LYS A 139 4.53 -3.24 2.14
CA LYS A 139 5.70 -3.91 2.69
C LYS A 139 6.98 -3.58 1.90
N HIS A 140 6.90 -3.62 0.58
CA HIS A 140 8.04 -3.31 -0.29
C HIS A 140 8.48 -1.86 -0.14
N TYR A 141 7.54 -0.91 -0.05
CA TYR A 141 7.84 0.49 0.23
C TYR A 141 8.64 0.64 1.53
N CYS A 142 8.12 0.11 2.65
CA CYS A 142 8.78 0.23 3.97
C CYS A 142 10.19 -0.37 3.95
N ASN A 143 10.34 -1.57 3.39
CA ASN A 143 11.62 -2.27 3.34
C ASN A 143 12.64 -1.54 2.45
N GLN A 144 12.21 -1.07 1.28
CA GLN A 144 13.10 -0.39 0.35
C GLN A 144 13.55 0.97 0.90
N LEU A 145 12.65 1.72 1.54
CA LEU A 145 13.00 3.01 2.13
C LEU A 145 13.99 2.85 3.28
N THR A 146 13.77 1.86 4.16
CA THR A 146 14.73 1.50 5.22
C THR A 146 16.10 1.12 4.66
N ALA A 147 16.15 0.37 3.55
CA ALA A 147 17.42 0.00 2.92
C ALA A 147 18.17 1.19 2.29
N LYS A 148 17.48 2.29 1.99
CA LYS A 148 18.05 3.46 1.32
C LYS A 148 18.44 4.61 2.25
N LEU A 149 17.85 4.69 3.43
CA LEU A 149 18.04 5.81 4.35
C LEU A 149 18.79 5.37 5.59
N ASN A 150 19.89 6.07 5.87
CA ASN A 150 20.65 5.91 7.10
C ASN A 150 20.20 6.89 8.20
N SER A 151 19.49 7.96 7.83
CA SER A 151 18.93 8.93 8.79
C SER A 151 17.65 8.38 9.40
N PHE A 152 17.74 7.89 10.63
CA PHE A 152 16.59 7.35 11.35
C PHE A 152 15.44 8.37 11.50
N PRO A 153 15.64 9.62 11.94
CA PRO A 153 14.52 10.57 12.12
C PRO A 153 13.77 10.86 10.81
N THR A 154 14.51 10.99 9.70
CA THR A 154 13.91 11.21 8.38
C THR A 154 13.15 9.97 7.91
N LEU A 155 13.72 8.78 8.08
CA LEU A 155 13.09 7.51 7.73
C LEU A 155 11.77 7.33 8.48
N SER A 156 11.80 7.48 9.80
CA SER A 156 10.62 7.29 10.66
C SER A 156 9.52 8.30 10.35
N SER A 157 9.87 9.57 10.14
CA SER A 157 8.89 10.60 9.72
C SER A 157 8.18 10.23 8.41
N MET A 158 8.93 9.82 7.39
CA MET A 158 8.37 9.44 6.09
C MET A 158 7.47 8.20 6.19
N ARG A 159 7.89 7.18 6.94
CA ARG A 159 7.13 5.94 7.14
C ARG A 159 5.86 6.18 7.97
N LEU A 160 5.96 6.94 9.06
CA LEU A 160 4.81 7.27 9.91
C LEU A 160 3.76 8.05 9.12
N GLU A 161 4.14 9.06 8.35
CA GLU A 161 3.18 9.83 7.54
C GLU A 161 2.52 8.96 6.47
N PHE A 162 3.29 8.10 5.80
CA PHE A 162 2.78 7.14 4.82
C PHE A 162 1.79 6.15 5.44
N LEU A 163 2.15 5.54 6.57
CA LEU A 163 1.31 4.58 7.29
C LEU A 163 0.07 5.25 7.89
N ARG A 164 0.17 6.50 8.36
CA ARG A 164 -0.96 7.28 8.89
C ARG A 164 -2.07 7.44 7.85
N ILE A 165 -1.69 7.78 6.61
CA ILE A 165 -2.65 7.91 5.50
C ILE A 165 -3.34 6.57 5.25
N LEU A 166 -2.58 5.48 5.12
CA LEU A 166 -3.14 4.14 4.89
C LEU A 166 -4.03 3.65 6.03
N CYS A 167 -3.67 3.95 7.28
CA CYS A 167 -4.47 3.60 8.45
C CYS A 167 -5.76 4.42 8.56
N SER A 168 -5.86 5.54 7.83
CA SER A 168 -7.07 6.37 7.76
C SER A 168 -8.11 5.82 6.76
N HIS A 169 -7.86 4.65 6.17
CA HIS A 169 -8.77 4.05 5.19
C HIS A 169 -10.17 3.76 5.77
N GLU A 170 -11.22 4.08 5.01
CA GLU A 170 -12.62 3.92 5.43
C GLU A 170 -12.97 2.49 5.89
N HIS A 171 -12.23 1.50 5.40
CA HIS A 171 -12.37 0.09 5.75
C HIS A 171 -11.29 -0.42 6.71
N TYR A 172 -10.56 0.46 7.40
CA TYR A 172 -9.43 0.10 8.27
C TYR A 172 -9.75 -1.01 9.26
N LEU A 173 -10.92 -0.97 9.92
CA LEU A 173 -11.34 -2.05 10.83
C LEU A 173 -11.47 -3.38 10.10
N ASN A 174 -12.14 -3.41 8.95
CA ASN A 174 -12.28 -4.64 8.15
C ASN A 174 -10.93 -5.14 7.63
N LEU A 175 -10.00 -4.24 7.31
CA LEU A 175 -8.65 -4.59 6.86
C LEU A 175 -7.80 -5.22 7.97
N ASN A 176 -8.01 -4.82 9.23
CA ASN A 176 -7.29 -5.37 10.39
C ASN A 176 -8.04 -6.53 11.08
N LEU A 177 -9.33 -6.74 10.82
CA LEU A 177 -10.13 -7.79 11.47
C LEU A 177 -10.35 -9.06 10.63
N PHE A 178 -10.02 -9.04 9.33
CA PHE A 178 -10.35 -10.14 8.40
C PHE A 178 -9.69 -11.48 8.74
N PHE A 179 -8.69 -11.52 9.63
CA PHE A 179 -8.02 -12.74 10.08
C PHE A 179 -8.64 -13.40 11.33
N VAL A 180 -9.74 -12.86 11.88
CA VAL A 180 -10.38 -13.43 13.09
C VAL A 180 -11.37 -14.57 12.75
N THR A 181 -11.63 -14.86 11.48
CA THR A 181 -12.49 -16.00 11.12
C THR A 181 -11.67 -17.29 11.09
N SER A 182 -11.90 -18.15 12.08
CA SER A 182 -11.46 -19.57 12.17
C SER A 182 -10.22 -19.87 13.04
N SER A 183 -10.29 -19.60 14.34
CA SER A 183 -9.77 -20.52 15.40
C SER A 183 -9.84 -19.90 16.80
N SER A 184 -11.04 -19.52 17.23
CA SER A 184 -11.50 -19.63 18.61
C SER A 184 -12.79 -18.84 18.71
N THR A 185 -13.90 -19.56 18.77
CA THR A 185 -15.01 -19.09 19.62
C THR A 185 -14.38 -18.68 20.96
N PRO A 186 -14.61 -17.47 21.50
CA PRO A 186 -14.33 -17.25 22.90
C PRO A 186 -15.14 -18.30 23.65
N ALA A 187 -14.49 -19.21 24.36
CA ALA A 187 -15.20 -20.01 25.34
C ALA A 187 -15.91 -18.99 26.25
N SER A 188 -17.24 -19.12 26.34
CA SER A 188 -18.09 -18.31 27.21
C SER A 188 -17.42 -18.09 28.58
N PRO A 189 -17.28 -16.84 29.07
CA PRO A 189 -16.77 -16.60 30.41
C PRO A 189 -17.95 -16.75 31.37
N CYS A 190 -18.39 -17.97 31.62
CA CYS A 190 -19.10 -18.28 32.85
C CYS A 190 -18.13 -19.04 33.77
N PRO A 191 -17.29 -18.36 34.57
CA PRO A 191 -16.75 -18.97 35.75
C PRO A 191 -17.86 -18.97 36.82
N SER A 192 -18.52 -20.11 36.98
CA SER A 192 -19.37 -20.37 38.14
C SER A 192 -18.53 -20.17 39.41
N ILE A 193 -18.93 -19.24 40.27
CA ILE A 193 -18.28 -18.94 41.54
C ILE A 193 -18.59 -20.08 42.51
N SER A 194 -17.85 -21.19 42.45
CA SER A 194 -17.95 -22.27 43.44
C SER A 194 -16.76 -23.22 43.32
N SER A 195 -15.58 -22.84 43.82
CA SER A 195 -14.70 -23.70 44.65
C SER A 195 -13.37 -23.00 44.94
N GLU A 196 -13.10 -22.92 46.23
CA GLU A 196 -11.90 -22.38 46.86
C GLU A 196 -10.69 -23.31 46.68
N ASN A 197 -9.51 -22.75 46.98
CA ASN A 197 -8.21 -23.40 47.18
C ASN A 197 -7.49 -23.98 45.95
N SER A 198 -6.62 -23.16 45.35
CA SER A 198 -5.18 -23.49 45.22
C SER A 198 -4.39 -22.22 44.86
N SER A 199 -3.53 -21.81 45.79
CA SER A 199 -2.49 -20.80 45.62
C SER A 199 -1.55 -21.17 44.45
N SER A 200 -1.61 -20.38 43.37
CA SER A 200 -0.55 -20.13 42.35
C SER A 200 -1.19 -19.76 41.00
N CYS A 201 -1.81 -18.58 40.86
CA CYS A 201 -2.31 -18.14 39.55
C CYS A 201 -2.32 -16.63 39.31
N SER A 202 -1.76 -15.80 40.22
CA SER A 202 -1.63 -14.36 39.95
C SER A 202 -0.64 -14.09 38.81
N SER A 203 0.47 -14.84 38.76
CA SER A 203 1.46 -14.72 37.68
C SER A 203 0.93 -15.09 36.31
N PHE A 204 -0.01 -16.04 36.20
CA PHE A 204 -0.61 -16.44 34.92
C PHE A 204 -1.63 -15.40 34.41
N GLN A 205 -2.35 -14.73 35.31
CA GLN A 205 -3.22 -13.60 34.94
C GLN A 205 -2.41 -12.36 34.58
N ASP A 206 -1.36 -12.03 35.35
CA ASP A 206 -0.46 -10.91 35.06
C ASP A 206 0.33 -11.13 33.76
N GLN A 207 0.81 -12.35 33.49
CA GLN A 207 1.44 -12.69 32.20
C GLN A 207 0.43 -12.61 31.04
N ARG A 208 -0.83 -13.01 31.24
CA ARG A 208 -1.88 -12.83 30.23
C ARG A 208 -2.12 -11.35 29.95
N ILE A 209 -2.25 -10.53 31.00
CA ILE A 209 -2.50 -9.10 30.86
C ILE A 209 -1.29 -8.43 30.21
N ALA A 210 -0.06 -8.75 30.61
CA ALA A 210 1.16 -8.27 29.96
C ALA A 210 1.23 -8.67 28.48
N SER A 211 0.90 -9.93 28.14
CA SER A 211 0.86 -10.40 26.76
C SER A 211 -0.22 -9.73 25.89
N MET A 212 -1.24 -9.13 26.50
CA MET A 212 -2.25 -8.34 25.78
C MET A 212 -1.74 -6.95 25.38
N PHE A 213 -0.70 -6.45 26.03
CA PHE A 213 -0.05 -5.17 25.74
C PHE A 213 1.27 -5.34 24.98
N GLU A 214 1.72 -6.57 24.76
CA GLU A 214 2.92 -6.88 23.98
C GLU A 214 2.61 -6.82 22.49
N LEU A 215 3.44 -6.10 21.73
CA LEU A 215 3.35 -6.05 20.27
C LEU A 215 3.92 -7.35 19.65
N SER A 216 3.24 -8.46 19.92
CA SER A 216 3.69 -9.79 19.51
C SER A 216 3.76 -9.95 17.98
N SER A 217 4.60 -10.87 17.51
CA SER A 217 4.68 -11.21 16.09
C SER A 217 3.34 -11.70 15.52
N GLU A 218 2.53 -12.38 16.34
CA GLU A 218 1.19 -12.83 15.95
C GLU A 218 0.24 -11.65 15.76
N TYR A 219 0.28 -10.65 16.66
CA TYR A 219 -0.49 -9.41 16.51
C TYR A 219 -0.08 -8.65 15.23
N LYS A 220 1.22 -8.50 14.99
CA LYS A 220 1.75 -7.84 13.77
C LYS A 220 1.29 -8.55 12.49
N GLN A 221 1.17 -9.88 12.50
CA GLN A 221 0.68 -10.65 11.34
C GLN A 221 -0.83 -10.55 11.14
N LYS A 222 -1.62 -10.62 12.22
CA LYS A 222 -3.09 -10.53 12.16
C LYS A 222 -3.57 -9.13 11.80
N HIS A 223 -2.87 -8.10 12.30
CA HIS A 223 -3.21 -6.69 12.10
C HIS A 223 -2.10 -6.01 11.31
N PHE A 224 -1.93 -6.36 10.03
CA PHE A 224 -0.75 -5.95 9.24
C PHE A 224 -0.48 -4.43 9.25
N LEU A 225 -1.46 -3.59 8.93
CA LEU A 225 -1.27 -2.13 8.89
C LEU A 225 -1.02 -1.56 10.28
N THR A 226 -1.82 -1.97 11.27
CA THR A 226 -1.66 -1.54 12.67
C THR A 226 -0.31 -1.98 13.25
N GLY A 227 0.09 -3.21 12.95
CA GLY A 227 1.36 -3.80 13.38
C GLY A 227 2.55 -3.08 12.79
N LEU A 228 2.50 -2.67 11.52
CA LEU A 228 3.52 -1.81 10.92
C LEU A 228 3.58 -0.44 11.60
N LEU A 229 2.44 0.21 11.82
CA LEU A 229 2.38 1.52 12.48
C LEU A 229 2.95 1.46 13.89
N PHE A 230 2.56 0.48 14.69
CA PHE A 230 3.07 0.32 16.05
C PHE A 230 4.53 -0.09 16.09
N THR A 231 5.01 -0.88 15.14
CA THR A 231 6.45 -1.19 15.05
C THR A 231 7.27 0.07 14.76
N GLU A 232 6.74 0.98 13.93
CA GLU A 232 7.39 2.25 13.66
C GLU A 232 7.37 3.16 14.90
N LEU A 233 6.25 3.20 15.60
CA LEU A 233 6.08 4.01 16.81
C LEU A 233 6.98 3.52 17.95
N GLU A 234 7.05 2.20 18.14
CA GLU A 234 7.97 1.52 19.06
C GLU A 234 9.42 1.94 18.78
N ALA A 235 9.86 1.85 17.52
CA ALA A 235 11.21 2.25 17.15
C ALA A 235 11.52 3.73 17.43
N VAL A 236 10.55 4.64 17.21
CA VAL A 236 10.72 6.07 17.50
C VAL A 236 10.83 6.32 19.01
N LEU A 237 9.98 5.67 19.81
CA LEU A 237 9.98 5.82 21.26
C LEU A 237 11.28 5.29 21.89
N ASP A 238 11.79 4.16 21.41
CA ASP A 238 13.06 3.59 21.88
C ASP A 238 14.24 4.54 21.62
N GLN A 239 14.23 5.25 20.48
CA GLN A 239 15.27 6.22 20.16
C GLN A 239 15.23 7.45 21.08
N GLU A 240 14.05 7.91 21.49
CA GLU A 240 13.91 9.03 22.45
C GLU A 240 14.40 8.65 23.86
N ALA A 241 14.18 7.40 24.27
CA ALA A 241 14.66 6.87 25.55
C ALA A 241 16.20 6.80 25.62
N GLU A 242 16.87 6.37 24.54
CA GLU A 242 18.34 6.37 24.49
C GLU A 242 18.93 7.80 24.48
N GLY A 243 18.22 8.77 23.88
CA GLY A 243 18.63 10.18 23.87
C GLY A 243 18.59 10.86 25.24
N THR A 244 17.68 10.44 26.13
CA THR A 244 17.52 11.03 27.47
C THR A 244 18.51 10.48 28.49
N ASP A 245 18.90 9.20 28.39
CA ASP A 245 19.91 8.58 29.27
C ASP A 245 21.33 9.16 29.08
N THR A 246 21.66 9.65 27.88
CA THR A 246 22.96 10.26 27.60
C THR A 246 23.08 11.69 28.15
N LEU A 247 21.97 12.43 28.25
CA LEU A 247 21.97 13.78 28.82
C LEU A 247 22.10 13.76 30.36
N GLY A 248 21.52 12.76 31.02
CA GLY A 248 21.65 12.56 32.48
C GLY A 248 23.06 12.19 32.95
N ARG A 249 23.93 11.75 32.03
CA ARG A 249 25.33 11.38 32.33
C ARG A 249 26.33 12.53 32.21
N HIS A 250 25.93 13.65 31.58
CA HIS A 250 26.77 14.83 31.39
C HIS A 250 26.57 15.93 32.44
N GLU A 251 25.58 15.81 33.32
CA GLU A 251 25.37 16.75 34.45
C GLU A 251 26.07 16.33 35.75
N ASN A 252 26.93 15.31 35.70
CA ASN A 252 27.71 14.84 36.84
C ASN A 252 29.21 14.83 36.54
N TYR A 253 29.79 15.97 36.13
CA TYR A 253 31.24 16.24 36.22
C TYR A 253 31.52 17.73 36.39
#